data_AF-A0A368EJZ2-F1
#
_entry.id   AF-A0A368EJZ2-F1
#
_cell.length_a   1.000
_cell.length_b   1.000
_cell.length_c   1.000
_cell.angle_alpha   90.00
_cell.angle_beta   90.00
_cell.angle_gamma   90.00
#
_symmetry.space_group_name_H-M   'P 1'
#
loop_
_entity.id
_entity.type
_entity.pdbx_description
1 polymer ?
#
loop_
_entity_poly.entity_id
_entity_poly.type
_entity_poly.pdbx_seq_one_letter_code
_entity_poly.pdbx_strand_id
1 'polypeptide(L)'
;MPSSVRPAANTVADAASVIPSLDAAIEELRAGSRTWSALTLSQRIRLLRSIRATVATEAEEWALTAARAKGLDLGSPLVGEEWLTGPYATVVAIDAYIETLTSLRVGASPLDHVRVDTAPGDRVRVHAFPTSAVDGLLVSGFSGEVWLRPGVTLADAQRKAGLGQLLPNESGGVGLVLGAGNITSIPVLDVLYELIAHNRVSILKINPTQDPLAPVFGRALAPLISLGLLRIVQGGGEVGAALTEHAGIDHVHITGAARTFETVVFGRTATGKRRARPRLSVPITAELGGVSPIIVVPGKWSDADLRFQAEHVATMRLH
;
A
#
# COMPACT_ATOMS: atom_id res chain seq x y z
N MET A 1 33.77 -37.35 -28.58
CA MET A 1 34.12 -35.96 -28.90
C MET A 1 32.87 -35.29 -29.45
N PRO A 2 32.46 -34.14 -28.91
CA PRO A 2 31.19 -34.08 -28.17
C PRO A 2 30.26 -32.94 -28.62
N SER A 3 29.00 -32.98 -28.18
CA SER A 3 28.35 -31.82 -27.55
C SER A 3 27.11 -32.26 -26.78
N SER A 4 27.33 -32.60 -25.52
CA SER A 4 26.30 -32.67 -24.49
C SER A 4 26.18 -31.28 -23.86
N VAL A 5 25.06 -30.60 -24.04
CA VAL A 5 24.74 -29.39 -23.25
C VAL A 5 23.74 -29.80 -22.18
N ARG A 6 24.24 -30.02 -20.97
CA ARG A 6 23.44 -30.03 -19.75
C ARG A 6 22.90 -28.61 -19.53
N PRO A 7 21.61 -28.40 -19.22
CA PRO A 7 21.19 -27.12 -18.69
C PRO A 7 21.81 -26.95 -17.29
N ALA A 8 22.41 -25.79 -17.09
CA ALA A 8 23.06 -25.42 -15.84
C ALA A 8 22.07 -25.55 -14.68
N ALA A 9 22.53 -26.22 -13.62
CA ALA A 9 21.84 -26.22 -12.34
C ALA A 9 21.74 -24.76 -11.87
N ASN A 10 20.51 -24.23 -11.80
CA ASN A 10 20.21 -23.07 -10.98
C ASN A 10 20.56 -23.44 -9.54
N THR A 11 21.70 -22.92 -9.07
CA THR A 11 22.06 -22.90 -7.66
C THR A 11 20.97 -22.18 -6.90
N VAL A 12 20.12 -22.98 -6.25
CA VAL A 12 19.36 -22.58 -5.07
C VAL A 12 20.40 -22.01 -4.10
N ALA A 13 20.39 -20.70 -3.94
CA ALA A 13 21.20 -20.03 -2.93
C ALA A 13 20.84 -20.65 -1.58
N ASP A 14 21.87 -21.16 -0.92
CA ASP A 14 21.81 -21.85 0.35
C ASP A 14 21.16 -20.92 1.40
N ALA A 15 20.05 -21.38 1.98
CA ALA A 15 19.18 -20.61 2.88
C ALA A 15 19.90 -20.12 4.16
N ALA A 16 21.15 -20.54 4.39
CA ALA A 16 21.99 -20.12 5.49
C ALA A 16 22.83 -18.84 5.22
N SER A 17 22.86 -18.30 3.99
CA SER A 17 23.74 -17.15 3.64
C SER A 17 23.04 -15.78 3.56
N VAL A 18 21.71 -15.72 3.75
CA VAL A 18 20.91 -14.49 3.58
C VAL A 18 20.77 -13.66 4.87
N ILE A 19 21.18 -14.20 6.03
CA ILE A 19 20.91 -13.60 7.35
C ILE A 19 21.72 -12.31 7.66
N PRO A 20 22.93 -12.07 7.11
CA PRO A 20 23.65 -10.80 7.33
C PRO A 20 23.03 -9.58 6.61
N SER A 21 22.28 -9.76 5.53
CA SER A 21 21.76 -8.62 4.74
C SER A 21 20.46 -8.04 5.31
N LEU A 22 19.64 -8.84 6.01
CA LEU A 22 18.41 -8.37 6.64
C LEU A 22 18.71 -7.55 7.91
N ASP A 23 19.66 -8.01 8.74
CA ASP A 23 20.08 -7.30 9.95
C ASP A 23 20.60 -5.90 9.62
N ALA A 24 21.48 -5.81 8.60
CA ALA A 24 22.01 -4.53 8.13
C ALA A 24 20.92 -3.60 7.60
N ALA A 25 19.98 -4.12 6.79
CA ALA A 25 18.85 -3.35 6.27
C ALA A 25 17.97 -2.80 7.41
N ILE A 26 17.74 -3.59 8.46
CA ILE A 26 16.93 -3.18 9.62
C ILE A 26 17.67 -2.15 10.47
N GLU A 27 18.99 -2.26 10.63
CA GLU A 27 19.77 -1.25 11.35
C GLU A 27 19.81 0.09 10.60
N GLU A 28 19.91 0.06 9.28
CA GLU A 28 19.78 1.27 8.44
C GLU A 28 18.40 1.91 8.61
N LEU A 29 17.33 1.11 8.67
CA LEU A 29 15.98 1.60 8.95
C LEU A 29 15.86 2.20 10.36
N ARG A 30 16.48 1.62 11.38
CA ARG A 30 16.50 2.22 12.73
C ARG A 30 17.15 3.60 12.73
N ALA A 31 18.23 3.78 11.96
CA ALA A 31 18.82 5.10 11.73
C ALA A 31 17.86 6.03 10.97
N GLY A 32 17.22 5.53 9.92
CA GLY A 32 16.20 6.27 9.16
C GLY A 32 14.99 6.70 9.99
N SER A 33 14.57 5.91 10.97
CA SER A 33 13.47 6.26 11.88
C SER A 33 13.77 7.51 12.71
N ARG A 34 15.04 7.67 13.13
CA ARG A 34 15.53 8.90 13.77
C ARG A 34 15.56 10.07 12.78
N THR A 35 16.02 9.83 11.55
CA THR A 35 16.00 10.83 10.47
C THR A 35 14.59 11.32 10.20
N TRP A 36 13.61 10.42 10.05
CA TRP A 36 12.21 10.76 9.81
C TRP A 36 11.63 11.65 10.92
N SER A 37 11.86 11.26 12.17
CA SER A 37 11.37 11.98 13.35
C SER A 37 12.00 13.38 13.47
N ALA A 38 13.18 13.60 12.89
CA ALA A 38 13.82 14.91 12.84
C ALA A 38 13.32 15.81 11.69
N LEU A 39 12.61 15.26 10.69
CA LEU A 39 12.10 16.05 9.57
C LEU A 39 10.88 16.88 9.96
N THR A 40 10.93 18.17 9.68
CA THR A 40 9.78 19.08 9.73
C THR A 40 8.74 18.71 8.66
N LEU A 41 7.47 19.12 8.86
CA LEU A 41 6.42 18.96 7.85
C LEU A 41 6.83 19.54 6.48
N SER A 42 7.53 20.68 6.46
CA SER A 42 8.08 21.27 5.23
C SER A 42 9.09 20.37 4.51
N GLN A 43 9.96 19.68 5.25
CA GLN A 43 10.90 18.71 4.66
C GLN A 43 10.18 17.46 4.16
N ARG A 44 9.18 16.97 4.90
CA ARG A 44 8.35 15.83 4.49
C ARG A 44 7.59 16.12 3.19
N ILE A 45 7.00 17.32 3.06
CA ILE A 45 6.35 17.77 1.81
C ILE A 45 7.34 17.77 0.64
N ARG A 46 8.57 18.28 0.83
CA ARG A 46 9.59 18.26 -0.23
C ARG A 46 9.98 16.85 -0.63
N LEU A 47 10.15 15.95 0.35
CA LEU A 47 10.45 14.55 0.09
C LEU A 47 9.33 13.88 -0.72
N LEU A 48 8.06 14.06 -0.33
CA LEU A 48 6.92 13.53 -1.08
C LEU A 48 6.86 14.06 -2.51
N ARG A 49 7.17 15.34 -2.75
CA ARG A 49 7.28 15.91 -4.11
C ARG A 49 8.40 15.26 -4.91
N SER A 50 9.54 14.97 -4.29
CA SER A 50 10.62 14.23 -4.95
C SER A 50 10.20 12.80 -5.30
N ILE A 51 9.50 12.10 -4.40
CA ILE A 51 8.98 10.74 -4.66
C ILE A 51 7.95 10.77 -5.79
N ARG A 52 7.04 11.75 -5.78
CA ARG A 52 6.06 11.95 -6.86
C ARG A 52 6.75 12.10 -8.21
N ALA A 53 7.82 12.89 -8.27
CA ALA A 53 8.57 13.10 -9.51
C ALA A 53 9.24 11.81 -9.99
N THR A 54 9.89 11.05 -9.09
CA THR A 54 10.54 9.78 -9.46
C THR A 54 9.52 8.71 -9.86
N VAL A 55 8.36 8.62 -9.19
CA VAL A 55 7.27 7.73 -9.60
C VAL A 55 6.76 8.10 -11.00
N ALA A 56 6.57 9.40 -11.28
CA ALA A 56 6.13 9.84 -12.60
C ALA A 56 7.15 9.52 -13.70
N THR A 57 8.45 9.66 -13.42
CA THR A 57 9.52 9.26 -14.35
C THR A 57 9.50 7.76 -14.65
N GLU A 58 9.23 6.93 -13.66
CA GLU A 58 9.23 5.46 -13.78
C GLU A 58 7.88 4.88 -14.21
N ALA A 59 6.86 5.71 -14.42
CA ALA A 59 5.47 5.27 -14.59
C ALA A 59 5.28 4.32 -15.79
N GLU A 60 5.90 4.63 -16.94
CA GLU A 60 5.79 3.80 -18.13
C GLU A 60 6.45 2.44 -17.94
N GLU A 61 7.69 2.42 -17.47
CA GLU A 61 8.40 1.17 -17.22
C GLU A 61 7.69 0.33 -16.17
N TRP A 62 7.14 0.96 -15.13
CA TRP A 62 6.31 0.30 -14.13
C TRP A 62 5.11 -0.39 -14.78
N ALA A 63 4.25 0.35 -15.48
CA ALA A 63 3.02 -0.20 -16.05
C ALA A 63 3.31 -1.32 -17.06
N LEU A 64 4.31 -1.13 -17.92
CA LEU A 64 4.69 -2.14 -18.92
C LEU A 64 5.35 -3.37 -18.29
N THR A 65 6.15 -3.20 -17.24
CA THR A 65 6.75 -4.33 -16.51
C THR A 65 5.69 -5.13 -15.78
N ALA A 66 4.73 -4.45 -15.15
CA ALA A 66 3.58 -5.07 -14.51
C ALA A 66 2.73 -5.87 -15.51
N ALA A 67 2.43 -5.28 -16.67
CA ALA A 67 1.67 -5.93 -17.73
C ALA A 67 2.37 -7.21 -18.23
N ARG A 68 3.69 -7.15 -18.48
CA ARG A 68 4.48 -8.33 -18.87
C ARG A 68 4.50 -9.39 -17.78
N ALA A 69 4.66 -9.01 -16.51
CA ALA A 69 4.67 -9.94 -15.38
C ALA A 69 3.34 -10.69 -15.23
N LYS A 70 2.22 -10.04 -15.61
CA LYS A 70 0.87 -10.62 -15.66
C LYS A 70 0.57 -11.38 -16.95
N GLY A 71 1.49 -11.40 -17.91
CA GLY A 71 1.30 -12.07 -19.21
C GLY A 71 0.32 -11.35 -20.14
N LEU A 72 0.09 -10.05 -19.93
CA LEU A 72 -0.78 -9.26 -20.79
C LEU A 72 -0.09 -8.95 -22.13
N ASP A 73 -0.88 -9.00 -23.21
CA ASP A 73 -0.48 -8.41 -24.48
C ASP A 73 -0.39 -6.88 -24.34
N LEU A 74 0.72 -6.28 -24.74
CA LEU A 74 0.95 -4.84 -24.63
C LEU A 74 0.06 -4.01 -25.58
N GLY A 75 -0.51 -4.64 -26.61
CA GLY A 75 -1.54 -4.02 -27.45
C GLY A 75 -2.95 -4.05 -26.84
N SER A 76 -3.14 -4.77 -25.73
CA SER A 76 -4.44 -4.92 -25.09
C SER A 76 -4.86 -3.64 -24.35
N PRO A 77 -6.15 -3.27 -24.39
CA PRO A 77 -6.67 -2.18 -23.55
C PRO A 77 -6.51 -2.46 -22.05
N LEU A 78 -6.36 -3.73 -21.64
CA LEU A 78 -6.15 -4.12 -20.24
C LEU A 78 -4.84 -3.58 -19.64
N VAL A 79 -3.87 -3.18 -20.47
CA VAL A 79 -2.66 -2.51 -19.99
C VAL A 79 -3.01 -1.20 -19.25
N GLY A 80 -4.11 -0.55 -19.62
CA GLY A 80 -4.61 0.65 -18.93
C GLY A 80 -4.86 0.43 -17.44
N GLU A 81 -5.21 -0.80 -17.03
CA GLU A 81 -5.39 -1.14 -15.61
C GLU A 81 -4.07 -1.06 -14.84
N GLU A 82 -2.93 -1.43 -15.44
CA GLU A 82 -1.62 -1.33 -14.79
C GLU A 82 -1.17 0.12 -14.63
N TRP A 83 -1.59 1.01 -15.54
CA TRP A 83 -1.37 2.45 -15.40
C TRP A 83 -2.20 3.03 -14.25
N LEU A 84 -3.50 2.74 -14.25
CA LEU A 84 -4.46 3.29 -13.30
C LEU A 84 -4.20 2.79 -11.87
N THR A 85 -4.02 1.47 -11.73
CA THR A 85 -3.86 0.79 -10.43
C THR A 85 -2.41 0.64 -9.98
N GLY A 86 -1.45 1.17 -10.74
CA GLY A 86 -0.02 1.22 -10.40
C GLY A 86 0.46 2.65 -10.15
N PRO A 87 1.18 3.29 -11.10
CA PRO A 87 1.78 4.60 -10.91
C PRO A 87 0.74 5.72 -10.70
N TYR A 88 -0.42 5.68 -11.37
CA TYR A 88 -1.45 6.72 -11.19
C TYR A 88 -1.98 6.73 -9.74
N ALA A 89 -2.44 5.58 -9.23
CA ALA A 89 -2.90 5.45 -7.85
C ALA A 89 -1.85 5.92 -6.83
N THR A 90 -0.57 5.60 -7.10
CA THR A 90 0.55 6.03 -6.26
C THR A 90 0.72 7.56 -6.25
N VAL A 91 0.70 8.19 -7.43
CA VAL A 91 0.82 9.66 -7.55
C VAL A 91 -0.35 10.37 -6.87
N VAL A 92 -1.58 9.91 -7.08
CA VAL A 92 -2.79 10.49 -6.46
C VAL A 92 -2.70 10.40 -4.93
N ALA A 93 -2.26 9.27 -4.38
CA ALA A 93 -2.07 9.14 -2.93
C ALA A 93 -0.99 10.09 -2.39
N ILE A 94 0.13 10.24 -3.11
CA ILE A 94 1.20 11.17 -2.73
C ILE A 94 0.69 12.61 -2.73
N ASP A 95 -0.10 13.00 -3.73
CA ASP A 95 -0.70 14.34 -3.81
C ASP A 95 -1.65 14.60 -2.61
N ALA A 96 -2.50 13.63 -2.26
CA ALA A 96 -3.36 13.73 -1.07
C ALA A 96 -2.56 13.86 0.24
N TYR A 97 -1.43 13.16 0.37
CA TYR A 97 -0.53 13.31 1.52
C TYR A 97 0.14 14.69 1.54
N ILE A 98 0.57 15.22 0.39
CA ILE A 98 1.15 16.56 0.30
C ILE A 98 0.13 17.63 0.75
N GLU A 99 -1.13 17.51 0.34
CA GLU A 99 -2.21 18.42 0.74
C GLU A 99 -2.48 18.35 2.25
N THR A 100 -2.56 17.14 2.80
CA THR A 100 -2.70 16.89 4.24
C THR A 100 -1.58 17.59 5.03
N LEU A 101 -0.31 17.34 4.66
CA LEU A 101 0.83 17.93 5.34
C LEU A 101 0.90 19.45 5.16
N THR A 102 0.45 19.96 4.01
CA THR A 102 0.42 21.41 3.74
C THR A 102 -0.57 22.12 4.65
N SER A 103 -1.73 21.52 4.89
CA SER A 103 -2.74 22.03 5.82
C SER A 103 -2.21 22.05 7.26
N LEU A 104 -1.66 20.92 7.72
CA LEU A 104 -1.09 20.81 9.07
C LEU A 104 0.06 21.79 9.31
N ARG A 105 0.90 22.05 8.30
CA ARG A 105 2.03 22.98 8.42
C ARG A 105 1.61 24.41 8.78
N VAL A 106 0.42 24.84 8.38
CA VAL A 106 -0.10 26.18 8.72
C VAL A 106 -1.06 26.14 9.92
N GLY A 107 -1.14 25.00 10.62
CA GLY A 107 -2.00 24.81 11.78
C GLY A 107 -3.47 24.55 11.45
N ALA A 108 -3.81 24.31 10.17
CA ALA A 108 -5.16 23.98 9.74
C ALA A 108 -5.41 22.46 9.81
N SER A 109 -6.68 22.07 9.92
CA SER A 109 -7.05 20.66 9.78
C SER A 109 -7.17 20.28 8.30
N PRO A 110 -6.70 19.09 7.89
CA PRO A 110 -6.96 18.55 6.55
C PRO A 110 -8.45 18.46 6.20
N LEU A 111 -9.35 18.42 7.20
CA LEU A 111 -10.80 18.38 6.98
C LEU A 111 -11.43 19.76 6.77
N ASP A 112 -10.71 20.87 6.99
CA ASP A 112 -11.28 22.23 6.92
C ASP A 112 -11.76 22.62 5.51
N HIS A 113 -11.21 21.97 4.48
CA HIS A 113 -11.55 22.20 3.08
C HIS A 113 -12.47 21.13 2.49
N VAL A 114 -12.84 20.12 3.29
CA VAL A 114 -13.67 19.01 2.83
C VAL A 114 -15.13 19.32 3.11
N ARG A 115 -16.00 19.04 2.14
CA ARG A 115 -17.44 19.18 2.35
C ARG A 115 -17.91 18.15 3.39
N VAL A 116 -18.65 18.64 4.39
CA VAL A 116 -19.21 17.83 5.47
C VAL A 116 -20.68 18.18 5.68
N ASP A 117 -21.52 17.17 5.92
CA ASP A 117 -22.90 17.35 6.37
C ASP A 117 -23.34 16.18 7.26
N THR A 118 -24.62 16.07 7.58
CA THR A 118 -25.18 15.01 8.44
C THR A 118 -25.57 13.77 7.63
N ALA A 119 -25.26 12.58 8.17
CA ALA A 119 -25.71 11.29 7.67
C ALA A 119 -26.69 10.60 8.65
N PRO A 120 -27.46 9.61 8.19
CA PRO A 120 -28.34 8.81 9.05
C PRO A 120 -27.64 8.23 10.28
N GLY A 121 -28.38 8.18 11.39
CA GLY A 121 -27.90 7.64 12.67
C GLY A 121 -27.00 8.59 13.44
N ASP A 122 -27.29 9.90 13.38
CA ASP A 122 -26.55 10.98 14.07
C ASP A 122 -25.05 10.96 13.76
N ARG A 123 -24.74 10.80 12.47
CA ARG A 123 -23.36 10.72 11.98
C ARG A 123 -22.97 11.97 11.23
N VAL A 124 -21.67 12.23 11.24
CA VAL A 124 -21.05 13.20 10.34
C VAL A 124 -20.66 12.47 9.06
N ARG A 125 -21.05 13.01 7.91
CA ARG A 125 -20.68 12.54 6.59
C ARG A 125 -19.61 13.45 6.00
N VAL A 126 -18.47 12.86 5.67
CA VAL A 126 -17.37 13.49 4.95
C VAL A 126 -17.46 13.09 3.49
N HIS A 127 -17.57 14.06 2.58
CA HIS A 127 -17.54 13.82 1.14
C HIS A 127 -16.08 13.66 0.71
N ALA A 128 -15.61 12.42 0.70
CA ALA A 128 -14.20 12.06 0.55
C ALA A 128 -13.76 11.89 -0.92
N PHE A 129 -14.68 11.88 -1.87
CA PHE A 129 -14.38 11.84 -3.30
C PHE A 129 -15.55 12.40 -4.14
N PRO A 130 -15.30 13.15 -5.22
CA PRO A 130 -14.00 13.65 -5.68
C PRO A 130 -13.42 14.74 -4.77
N THR A 131 -12.10 14.80 -4.65
CA THR A 131 -11.39 15.81 -3.85
C THR A 131 -10.90 17.01 -4.66
N SER A 132 -10.83 16.86 -5.99
CA SER A 132 -10.43 17.90 -6.93
C SER A 132 -11.28 17.88 -8.20
N ALA A 133 -11.21 18.95 -9.00
CA ALA A 133 -11.87 18.99 -10.31
C ALA A 133 -11.32 17.94 -11.29
N VAL A 134 -10.03 17.58 -11.16
CA VAL A 134 -9.39 16.55 -11.98
C VAL A 134 -9.95 15.17 -11.64
N ASP A 135 -10.16 14.86 -10.35
CA ASP A 135 -10.80 13.62 -9.92
C ASP A 135 -12.20 13.48 -10.52
N GLY A 136 -12.99 14.56 -10.47
CA GLY A 136 -14.34 14.59 -11.02
C GLY A 136 -14.39 14.39 -12.55
N LEU A 137 -13.34 14.79 -13.27
CA LEU A 137 -13.23 14.58 -14.71
C LEU A 137 -12.78 13.15 -15.04
N LEU A 138 -11.74 12.65 -14.36
CA LEU A 138 -11.12 11.36 -14.66
C LEU A 138 -11.97 10.18 -14.18
N VAL A 139 -12.66 10.33 -13.05
CA VAL A 139 -13.52 9.29 -12.46
C VAL A 139 -14.97 9.80 -12.40
N SER A 140 -15.41 10.36 -13.52
CA SER A 140 -16.77 10.90 -13.67
C SER A 140 -17.84 9.86 -13.35
N GLY A 141 -18.87 10.27 -12.62
CA GLY A 141 -19.99 9.41 -12.22
C GLY A 141 -19.78 8.69 -10.88
N PHE A 142 -18.64 8.86 -10.22
CA PHE A 142 -18.37 8.30 -8.90
C PHE A 142 -18.26 9.38 -7.82
N SER A 143 -18.79 9.06 -6.64
CA SER A 143 -18.63 9.85 -5.42
C SER A 143 -18.34 8.92 -4.25
N GLY A 144 -17.55 9.39 -3.28
CA GLY A 144 -17.17 8.65 -2.09
C GLY A 144 -17.55 9.40 -0.83
N GLU A 145 -18.19 8.70 0.11
CA GLU A 145 -18.58 9.26 1.40
C GLU A 145 -17.96 8.42 2.52
N VAL A 146 -17.42 9.08 3.54
CA VAL A 146 -16.99 8.45 4.79
C VAL A 146 -17.93 8.90 5.90
N TRP A 147 -18.64 7.94 6.49
CA TRP A 147 -19.57 8.20 7.59
C TRP A 147 -18.85 7.93 8.91
N LEU A 148 -18.65 8.99 9.69
CA LEU A 148 -17.99 8.87 10.98
C LEU A 148 -18.85 8.06 11.95
N ARG A 149 -18.20 7.38 12.90
CA ARG A 149 -18.89 6.59 13.92
C ARG A 149 -19.84 7.49 14.74
N PRO A 150 -20.99 6.97 15.18
CA PRO A 150 -21.88 7.71 16.09
C PRO A 150 -21.10 8.26 17.29
N GLY A 151 -21.37 9.52 17.65
CA GLY A 151 -20.70 10.23 18.75
C GLY A 151 -19.37 10.90 18.38
N VAL A 152 -18.85 10.74 17.15
CA VAL A 152 -17.71 11.51 16.66
C VAL A 152 -18.19 12.83 16.08
N THR A 153 -17.87 13.95 16.75
CA THR A 153 -18.22 15.28 16.26
C THR A 153 -17.27 15.74 15.14
N LEU A 154 -17.68 16.73 14.35
CA LEU A 154 -16.80 17.35 13.35
C LEU A 154 -15.55 17.96 14.00
N ALA A 155 -15.69 18.63 15.15
CA ALA A 155 -14.56 19.19 15.88
C ALA A 155 -13.58 18.11 16.37
N ASP A 156 -14.08 16.94 16.79
CA ASP A 156 -13.23 15.80 17.13
C ASP A 156 -12.49 15.23 15.92
N ALA A 157 -13.17 15.14 14.79
CA ALA A 157 -12.58 14.68 13.54
C ALA A 157 -11.48 15.65 13.07
N GLN A 158 -11.76 16.96 13.05
CA GLN A 158 -10.81 18.00 12.66
C GLN A 158 -9.55 17.98 13.52
N ARG A 159 -9.71 17.84 14.85
CA ARG A 159 -8.59 17.78 15.80
C ARG A 159 -7.69 16.56 15.62
N LYS A 160 -8.24 15.44 15.15
CA LYS A 160 -7.52 14.16 14.99
C LYS A 160 -7.06 13.90 13.56
N ALA A 161 -7.54 14.67 12.58
CA ALA A 161 -7.13 14.58 11.20
C ALA A 161 -5.64 14.94 11.07
N GLY A 162 -4.86 14.06 10.44
CA GLY A 162 -3.40 14.17 10.33
C GLY A 162 -2.64 13.01 10.94
N LEU A 163 -3.26 12.21 11.83
CA LEU A 163 -2.68 10.99 12.40
C LEU A 163 -1.26 11.24 12.97
N GLY A 164 -0.27 10.40 12.64
CA GLY A 164 1.11 10.56 13.10
C GLY A 164 1.75 11.90 12.74
N GLN A 165 1.20 12.64 11.76
CA GLN A 165 1.71 13.95 11.36
C GLN A 165 1.32 15.08 12.32
N LEU A 166 0.42 14.83 13.27
CA LEU A 166 0.17 15.74 14.41
C LEU A 166 1.32 15.71 15.43
N LEU A 167 2.08 14.61 15.47
CA LEU A 167 3.21 14.38 16.37
C LEU A 167 4.43 13.92 15.54
N PRO A 168 4.94 14.75 14.61
CA PRO A 168 5.92 14.30 13.63
C PRO A 168 7.26 13.91 14.25
N ASN A 169 7.56 14.35 15.46
CA ASN A 169 8.77 14.00 16.20
C ASN A 169 8.70 12.65 16.93
N GLU A 170 7.55 11.98 16.94
CA GLU A 170 7.40 10.65 17.50
C GLU A 170 7.70 9.58 16.44
N SER A 171 8.56 8.63 16.80
CA SER A 171 8.92 7.50 15.95
C SER A 171 7.89 6.38 16.07
N GLY A 172 7.46 5.83 14.94
CA GLY A 172 6.66 4.61 14.84
C GLY A 172 7.47 3.32 14.82
N GLY A 173 8.80 3.40 14.95
CA GLY A 173 9.73 2.28 14.85
C GLY A 173 10.00 1.83 13.41
N VAL A 174 10.34 0.55 13.25
CA VAL A 174 10.56 -0.14 11.98
C VAL A 174 9.42 -1.13 11.72
N GLY A 175 8.72 -0.96 10.60
CA GLY A 175 7.65 -1.84 10.14
C GLY A 175 8.12 -2.85 9.10
N LEU A 176 7.50 -4.02 9.11
CA LEU A 176 7.56 -4.97 8.00
C LEU A 176 6.28 -4.82 7.18
N VAL A 177 6.41 -4.50 5.89
CA VAL A 177 5.32 -4.56 4.92
C VAL A 177 5.46 -5.84 4.09
N LEU A 178 4.49 -6.73 4.21
CA LEU A 178 4.35 -7.92 3.37
C LEU A 178 3.43 -7.58 2.19
N GLY A 179 4.06 -7.19 1.06
CA GLY A 179 3.36 -6.64 -0.10
C GLY A 179 2.51 -7.65 -0.87
N ALA A 180 1.34 -7.21 -1.32
CA ALA A 180 0.47 -7.98 -2.20
C ALA A 180 1.04 -8.11 -3.61
N GLY A 181 0.66 -9.17 -4.33
CA GLY A 181 1.17 -9.47 -5.67
C GLY A 181 0.24 -9.07 -6.83
N ASN A 182 -1.03 -8.76 -6.56
CA ASN A 182 -2.07 -8.55 -7.58
C ASN A 182 -2.12 -7.11 -8.11
N ILE A 183 -2.08 -6.10 -7.22
CA ILE A 183 -2.04 -4.69 -7.59
C ILE A 183 -0.67 -4.14 -7.27
N THR A 184 -0.04 -3.46 -8.22
CA THR A 184 1.37 -3.05 -8.09
C THR A 184 1.55 -1.79 -7.23
N SER A 185 0.52 -0.95 -7.09
CA SER A 185 0.55 0.19 -6.16
C SER A 185 0.42 -0.21 -4.69
N ILE A 186 -0.31 -1.28 -4.36
CA ILE A 186 -0.57 -1.70 -2.96
C ILE A 186 0.70 -1.72 -2.09
N PRO A 187 1.79 -2.44 -2.43
CA PRO A 187 2.98 -2.46 -1.58
C PRO A 187 3.60 -1.09 -1.36
N VAL A 188 3.49 -0.19 -2.34
CA VAL A 188 3.99 1.19 -2.23
C VAL A 188 3.06 2.04 -1.38
N LEU A 189 1.74 1.91 -1.55
CA LEU A 189 0.73 2.60 -0.76
C LEU A 189 0.79 2.18 0.71
N ASP A 190 0.99 0.89 1.00
CA ASP A 190 1.17 0.36 2.35
C ASP A 190 2.41 0.97 3.02
N VAL A 191 3.54 1.05 2.31
CA VAL A 191 4.75 1.72 2.79
C VAL A 191 4.51 3.20 3.08
N LEU A 192 3.85 3.91 2.16
CA LEU A 192 3.55 5.33 2.33
C LEU A 192 2.58 5.56 3.50
N TYR A 193 1.59 4.70 3.66
CA TYR A 193 0.64 4.78 4.76
C TYR A 193 1.32 4.53 6.11
N GLU A 194 2.17 3.51 6.24
CA GLU A 194 2.97 3.27 7.45
C GLU A 194 3.85 4.50 7.79
N LEU A 195 4.47 5.12 6.78
CA LEU A 195 5.31 6.30 6.97
C LEU A 195 4.52 7.53 7.43
N ILE A 196 3.36 7.80 6.81
CA ILE A 196 2.58 9.02 7.06
C ILE A 196 1.60 8.85 8.22
N ALA A 197 0.83 7.77 8.26
CA ALA A 197 -0.16 7.56 9.33
C ALA A 197 0.49 7.18 10.66
N HIS A 198 1.62 6.47 10.63
CA HIS A 198 2.21 5.85 11.81
C HIS A 198 3.65 6.30 12.12
N ASN A 199 4.23 7.22 11.36
CA ASN A 199 5.65 7.63 11.48
C ASN A 199 6.62 6.43 11.46
N ARG A 200 6.27 5.37 10.72
CA ARG A 200 7.01 4.12 10.71
C ARG A 200 7.77 3.97 9.40
N VAL A 201 9.08 3.78 9.50
CA VAL A 201 9.90 3.42 8.33
C VAL A 201 9.76 1.93 8.07
N SER A 202 9.90 1.49 6.82
CA SER A 202 9.49 0.13 6.46
C SER A 202 10.56 -0.66 5.75
N ILE A 203 10.68 -1.94 6.07
CA ILE A 203 11.19 -2.94 5.15
C ILE A 203 10.01 -3.51 4.37
N LEU A 204 10.02 -3.32 3.06
CA LEU A 204 9.06 -3.88 2.13
C LEU A 204 9.60 -5.19 1.59
N LYS A 205 8.94 -6.29 1.92
CA LYS A 205 9.13 -7.56 1.22
C LYS A 205 8.10 -7.63 0.10
N ILE A 206 8.58 -7.58 -1.15
CA ILE A 206 7.68 -7.66 -2.31
C ILE A 206 7.23 -9.09 -2.55
N ASN A 207 6.05 -9.26 -3.14
CA ASN A 207 5.58 -10.57 -3.56
C ASN A 207 6.47 -11.09 -4.72
N PRO A 208 6.85 -12.38 -4.76
CA PRO A 208 7.62 -12.94 -5.87
C PRO A 208 6.99 -12.73 -7.26
N THR A 209 5.65 -12.61 -7.36
CA THR A 209 4.99 -12.27 -8.64
C THR A 209 5.36 -10.87 -9.16
N GLN A 210 5.89 -10.02 -8.29
CA GLN A 210 6.34 -8.66 -8.59
C GLN A 210 7.87 -8.53 -8.56
N ASP A 211 8.63 -9.63 -8.52
CA ASP A 211 10.09 -9.60 -8.57
C ASP A 211 10.66 -8.75 -9.74
N PRO A 212 10.06 -8.78 -10.97
CA PRO A 212 10.51 -7.92 -12.07
C PRO A 212 10.37 -6.41 -11.79
N LEU A 213 9.50 -6.00 -10.86
CA LEU A 213 9.30 -4.59 -10.50
C LEU A 213 10.30 -4.09 -9.46
N ALA A 214 11.11 -4.95 -8.84
CA ALA A 214 12.06 -4.52 -7.81
C ALA A 214 13.01 -3.39 -8.26
N PRO A 215 13.62 -3.43 -9.48
CA PRO A 215 14.46 -2.34 -9.95
C PRO A 215 13.67 -1.04 -10.18
N VAL A 216 12.44 -1.15 -10.70
CA VAL A 216 11.56 0.00 -10.95
C VAL A 216 11.17 0.66 -9.63
N PHE A 217 10.76 -0.11 -8.62
CA PHE A 217 10.46 0.41 -7.28
C PHE A 217 11.70 1.02 -6.64
N GLY A 218 12.88 0.43 -6.83
CA GLY A 218 14.15 0.97 -6.35
C GLY A 218 14.43 2.38 -6.86
N ARG A 219 14.15 2.65 -8.15
CA ARG A 219 14.30 4.00 -8.74
C ARG A 219 13.15 4.93 -8.35
N ALA A 220 11.91 4.45 -8.42
CA ALA A 220 10.71 5.23 -8.11
C ALA A 220 10.69 5.70 -6.64
N LEU A 221 11.22 4.90 -5.72
CA LEU A 221 11.27 5.17 -4.28
C LEU A 221 12.68 5.50 -3.78
N ALA A 222 13.62 5.80 -4.68
CA ALA A 222 14.99 6.20 -4.35
C ALA A 222 15.08 7.31 -3.29
N PRO A 223 14.20 8.34 -3.26
CA PRO A 223 14.23 9.35 -2.21
C PRO A 223 14.00 8.79 -0.78
N LEU A 224 13.18 7.73 -0.64
CA LEU A 224 12.99 7.06 0.66
C LEU A 224 14.19 6.18 1.01
N ILE A 225 14.68 5.42 0.02
CA ILE A 225 15.79 4.47 0.20
C ILE A 225 17.08 5.22 0.58
N SER A 226 17.38 6.32 -0.10
CA SER A 226 18.58 7.14 0.17
C SER A 226 18.59 7.76 1.57
N LEU A 227 17.43 8.04 2.15
CA LEU A 227 17.29 8.54 3.52
C LEU A 227 17.18 7.44 4.57
N GLY A 228 17.27 6.16 4.17
CA GLY A 228 17.11 5.02 5.08
C GLY A 228 15.68 4.83 5.57
N LEU A 229 14.67 5.37 4.89
CA LEU A 229 13.26 5.29 5.30
C LEU A 229 12.55 4.05 4.72
N LEU A 230 13.16 3.43 3.73
CA LEU A 230 12.66 2.23 3.07
C LEU A 230 13.81 1.29 2.70
N ARG A 231 13.60 -0.01 2.88
CA ARG A 231 14.37 -1.06 2.22
C ARG A 231 13.43 -2.00 1.49
N ILE A 232 13.80 -2.41 0.28
CA ILE A 232 13.03 -3.34 -0.53
C ILE A 232 13.81 -4.64 -0.59
N VAL A 233 13.16 -5.75 -0.24
CA VAL A 233 13.75 -7.08 -0.28
C VAL A 233 12.88 -8.05 -1.06
N GLN A 234 13.54 -8.98 -1.74
CA GLN A 234 12.92 -10.06 -2.49
C GLN A 234 13.07 -11.37 -1.73
N GLY A 235 12.27 -12.37 -2.12
CA GLY A 235 12.37 -13.73 -1.58
C GLY A 235 11.00 -14.37 -1.35
N GLY A 236 11.00 -15.65 -1.01
CA GLY A 236 9.80 -16.45 -0.76
C GLY A 236 9.32 -16.37 0.69
N GLY A 237 8.57 -17.39 1.10
CA GLY A 237 8.01 -17.46 2.45
C GLY A 237 9.08 -17.47 3.56
N GLU A 238 10.28 -17.96 3.26
CA GLU A 238 11.43 -18.00 4.15
C GLU A 238 11.94 -16.61 4.56
N VAL A 239 12.07 -15.68 3.61
CA VAL A 239 12.43 -14.28 3.93
C VAL A 239 11.32 -13.61 4.73
N GLY A 240 10.06 -13.88 4.39
CA GLY A 240 8.91 -13.39 5.16
C GLY A 240 8.93 -13.88 6.60
N ALA A 241 9.17 -15.17 6.82
CA ALA A 241 9.25 -15.76 8.15
C ALA A 241 10.41 -15.18 8.96
N ALA A 242 11.60 -15.07 8.36
CA ALA A 242 12.78 -14.48 9.01
C ALA A 242 12.50 -13.04 9.48
N LEU A 243 11.84 -12.22 8.65
CA LEU A 243 11.48 -10.84 9.01
C LEU A 243 10.42 -10.78 10.11
N THR A 244 9.40 -11.63 10.07
CA THR A 244 8.34 -11.62 11.10
C THR A 244 8.83 -12.05 12.48
N GLU A 245 9.92 -12.82 12.54
CA GLU A 245 10.54 -13.27 13.79
C GLU A 245 11.72 -12.36 14.22
N HIS A 246 12.10 -11.37 13.42
CA HIS A 246 13.26 -10.53 13.66
C HIS A 246 13.01 -9.48 14.76
N ALA A 247 13.90 -9.44 15.77
CA ALA A 247 13.75 -8.60 16.96
C ALA A 247 13.82 -7.08 16.70
N GLY A 248 14.23 -6.66 15.51
CA GLY A 248 14.25 -5.27 15.07
C GLY A 248 13.02 -4.80 14.31
N ILE A 249 11.98 -5.63 14.17
CA ILE A 249 10.68 -5.22 13.64
C ILE A 249 9.75 -4.89 14.81
N ASP A 250 9.10 -3.73 14.74
CA ASP A 250 8.19 -3.21 15.76
C ASP A 250 6.70 -3.39 15.39
N HIS A 251 6.41 -3.63 14.12
CA HIS A 251 5.06 -3.82 13.58
C HIS A 251 5.08 -4.62 12.27
N VAL A 252 4.01 -5.37 12.02
CA VAL A 252 3.79 -6.04 10.74
C VAL A 252 2.53 -5.48 10.06
N HIS A 253 2.64 -5.12 8.79
CA HIS A 253 1.50 -4.89 7.91
C HIS A 253 1.49 -5.96 6.82
N ILE A 254 0.34 -6.59 6.57
CA ILE A 254 0.19 -7.59 5.53
C ILE A 254 -1.01 -7.30 4.64
N THR A 255 -0.76 -7.25 3.34
CA THR A 255 -1.84 -7.28 2.34
C THR A 255 -1.76 -8.58 1.56
N GLY A 256 -2.80 -9.44 1.66
CA GLY A 256 -2.78 -10.72 0.96
C GLY A 256 -3.75 -11.78 1.47
N ALA A 257 -3.35 -13.05 1.34
CA ALA A 257 -4.22 -14.18 1.62
C ALA A 257 -4.39 -14.42 3.14
N ALA A 258 -5.62 -14.74 3.56
CA ALA A 258 -5.92 -15.08 4.96
C ALA A 258 -5.05 -16.22 5.50
N ARG A 259 -4.69 -17.20 4.65
CA ARG A 259 -3.79 -18.29 5.02
C ARG A 259 -2.38 -17.80 5.38
N THR A 260 -1.86 -16.80 4.68
CA THR A 260 -0.55 -16.19 4.99
C THR A 260 -0.62 -15.46 6.31
N PHE A 261 -1.67 -14.67 6.54
CA PHE A 261 -1.93 -14.04 7.83
C PHE A 261 -1.99 -15.06 8.98
N GLU A 262 -2.78 -16.12 8.84
CA GLU A 262 -2.86 -17.18 9.85
C GLU A 262 -1.48 -17.81 10.13
N THR A 263 -0.68 -18.00 9.09
CA THR A 263 0.68 -18.54 9.21
C THR A 263 1.61 -17.58 9.96
N VAL A 264 1.56 -16.28 9.67
CA VAL A 264 2.37 -15.25 10.34
C VAL A 264 1.96 -15.10 11.80
N VAL A 265 0.67 -15.05 12.08
CA VAL A 265 0.15 -14.77 13.43
C VAL A 265 0.23 -16.01 14.32
N PHE A 266 -0.11 -17.20 13.81
CA PHE A 266 -0.27 -18.42 14.63
C PHE A 266 0.72 -19.53 14.32
N GLY A 267 1.47 -19.44 13.22
CA GLY A 267 2.39 -20.48 12.74
C GLY A 267 1.73 -21.54 11.84
N ARG A 268 2.56 -22.23 11.04
CA ARG A 268 2.13 -23.19 9.99
C ARG A 268 1.32 -24.39 10.49
N THR A 269 1.48 -24.77 11.75
CA THR A 269 0.90 -25.99 12.35
C THR A 269 -0.37 -25.72 13.15
N ALA A 270 -0.80 -24.46 13.26
CA ALA A 270 -2.04 -24.10 13.94
C ALA A 270 -3.24 -24.57 13.10
N THR A 271 -3.76 -25.77 13.37
CA THR A 271 -5.01 -26.26 12.79
C THR A 271 -6.17 -25.94 13.73
N GLY A 272 -7.15 -25.16 13.23
CA GLY A 272 -8.40 -24.86 13.95
C GLY A 272 -8.58 -23.39 14.30
N LYS A 273 -9.74 -22.83 13.92
CA LYS A 273 -10.08 -21.39 13.95
C LYS A 273 -10.28 -20.75 15.33
N ARG A 274 -9.81 -21.33 16.45
CA ARG A 274 -9.99 -20.70 17.78
C ARG A 274 -9.04 -21.33 18.81
N ARG A 275 -8.17 -20.49 19.41
CA ARG A 275 -7.36 -20.70 20.65
C ARG A 275 -5.84 -20.93 20.53
N ALA A 276 -5.21 -20.79 19.37
CA ALA A 276 -3.75 -20.65 19.36
C ALA A 276 -3.38 -19.26 19.91
N ARG A 277 -2.50 -19.20 20.93
CA ARG A 277 -1.89 -17.92 21.33
C ARG A 277 -1.10 -17.39 20.12
N PRO A 278 -1.25 -16.10 19.74
CA PRO A 278 -0.43 -15.51 18.69
C PRO A 278 1.06 -15.76 18.97
N ARG A 279 1.80 -16.21 17.96
CA ARG A 279 3.26 -16.34 17.99
C ARG A 279 3.94 -15.01 17.67
N LEU A 280 3.31 -14.18 16.84
CA LEU A 280 3.80 -12.85 16.56
C LEU A 280 3.78 -12.00 17.83
N SER A 281 4.93 -11.47 18.21
CA SER A 281 5.13 -10.69 19.44
C SER A 281 4.82 -9.20 19.27
N VAL A 282 4.66 -8.73 18.02
CA VAL A 282 4.41 -7.34 17.66
C VAL A 282 2.99 -7.14 17.12
N PRO A 283 2.43 -5.92 17.19
CA PRO A 283 1.14 -5.64 16.59
C PRO A 283 1.14 -5.87 15.08
N ILE A 284 -0.01 -6.26 14.56
CA ILE A 284 -0.23 -6.52 13.13
C ILE A 284 -1.48 -5.83 12.62
N THR A 285 -1.39 -5.27 11.42
CA THR A 285 -2.53 -4.83 10.60
C THR A 285 -2.59 -5.69 9.35
N ALA A 286 -3.80 -5.96 8.85
CA ALA A 286 -4.01 -6.88 7.75
C ALA A 286 -5.15 -6.46 6.83
N GLU A 287 -4.85 -6.35 5.54
CA GLU A 287 -5.82 -6.21 4.46
C GLU A 287 -5.91 -7.56 3.73
N LEU A 288 -7.02 -8.27 3.95
CA LEU A 288 -7.20 -9.64 3.47
C LEU A 288 -8.27 -9.73 2.39
N GLY A 289 -8.22 -10.81 1.61
CA GLY A 289 -9.27 -11.10 0.64
C GLY A 289 -10.65 -11.22 1.28
N GLY A 290 -11.67 -10.80 0.53
CA GLY A 290 -13.08 -10.91 0.89
C GLY A 290 -13.91 -11.48 -0.26
N VAL A 291 -15.16 -11.81 0.05
CA VAL A 291 -16.18 -12.16 -0.96
C VAL A 291 -17.12 -10.97 -1.06
N SER A 292 -16.93 -10.13 -2.07
CA SER A 292 -17.76 -8.95 -2.31
C SER A 292 -19.02 -9.33 -3.12
N PRO A 293 -20.22 -9.29 -2.52
CA PRO A 293 -21.45 -9.61 -3.24
C PRO A 293 -21.85 -8.46 -4.16
N ILE A 294 -22.45 -8.80 -5.30
CA ILE A 294 -23.14 -7.85 -6.18
C ILE A 294 -24.63 -8.14 -6.04
N ILE A 295 -25.40 -7.14 -5.62
CA ILE A 295 -26.84 -7.26 -5.37
C ILE A 295 -27.57 -6.47 -6.46
N VAL A 296 -28.27 -7.17 -7.35
CA VAL A 296 -29.15 -6.57 -8.34
C VAL A 296 -30.56 -6.51 -7.76
N VAL A 297 -31.06 -5.29 -7.52
CA VAL A 297 -32.39 -5.09 -6.93
C VAL A 297 -33.49 -5.02 -8.00
N PRO A 298 -34.71 -5.51 -7.72
CA PRO A 298 -35.84 -5.34 -8.64
C PRO A 298 -36.13 -3.86 -8.91
N GLY A 299 -36.42 -3.54 -10.17
CA GLY A 299 -36.69 -2.18 -10.62
C GLY A 299 -37.24 -2.15 -12.04
N LYS A 300 -37.71 -0.99 -12.49
CA LYS A 300 -38.05 -0.77 -13.90
C LYS A 300 -36.75 -0.44 -14.64
N TRP A 301 -36.14 -1.45 -15.25
CA TRP A 301 -34.91 -1.32 -16.01
C TRP A 301 -35.22 -1.33 -17.51
N SER A 302 -34.61 -0.44 -18.27
CA SER A 302 -34.58 -0.57 -19.73
C SER A 302 -33.54 -1.61 -20.16
N ASP A 303 -33.65 -2.11 -21.39
CA ASP A 303 -32.63 -3.01 -21.96
C ASP A 303 -31.24 -2.36 -22.00
N ALA A 304 -31.18 -1.04 -22.16
CA ALA A 304 -29.94 -0.28 -22.13
C ALA A 304 -29.32 -0.27 -20.73
N ASP A 305 -30.12 -0.07 -19.68
CA ASP A 305 -29.63 -0.11 -18.30
C ASP A 305 -29.12 -1.50 -17.93
N LEU A 306 -29.84 -2.55 -18.32
CA LEU A 306 -29.43 -3.93 -18.07
C LEU A 306 -28.10 -4.26 -18.75
N ARG A 307 -27.91 -3.82 -20.00
CA ARG A 307 -26.64 -4.00 -20.71
C ARG A 307 -25.50 -3.28 -20.01
N PHE A 308 -25.69 -2.00 -19.66
CA PHE A 308 -24.70 -1.20 -18.97
C PHE A 308 -24.28 -1.83 -17.64
N GLN A 309 -25.25 -2.27 -16.81
CA GLN A 309 -24.94 -2.91 -15.53
C GLN A 309 -24.29 -4.29 -15.72
N ALA A 310 -24.70 -5.07 -16.72
CA ALA A 310 -24.07 -6.35 -17.02
C ALA A 310 -22.60 -6.18 -17.43
N GLU A 311 -22.30 -5.19 -18.27
CA GLU A 311 -20.93 -4.84 -18.65
C GLU A 311 -20.11 -4.42 -17.43
N HIS A 312 -20.64 -3.53 -16.57
CA HIS A 312 -19.98 -3.14 -15.33
C HIS A 312 -19.70 -4.33 -14.39
N VAL A 313 -20.66 -5.23 -14.22
CA VAL A 313 -20.48 -6.43 -13.37
C VAL A 313 -19.43 -7.36 -13.95
N ALA A 314 -19.39 -7.53 -15.27
CA ALA A 314 -18.39 -8.35 -15.93
C ALA A 314 -16.99 -7.75 -15.80
N THR A 315 -16.83 -6.44 -15.99
CA THR A 315 -15.52 -5.77 -15.93
C THR A 315 -14.95 -5.72 -14.52
N MET A 316 -15.78 -5.67 -13.45
CA MET A 316 -15.32 -5.81 -12.06
C MET A 316 -14.56 -7.11 -11.76
N ARG A 317 -14.64 -8.12 -12.64
CA ARG A 317 -13.99 -9.44 -12.48
C ARG A 317 -12.75 -9.63 -13.34
N LEU A 318 -12.34 -8.61 -14.10
CA LEU A 318 -11.21 -8.70 -15.03
C LEU A 318 -9.88 -8.21 -14.42
N HIS A 319 -9.87 -7.83 -13.12
CA HIS A 319 -8.69 -7.39 -12.36
C HIS A 319 -8.18 -8.46 -11.40
#